data_AF-A0A2R6IHM6-F1
#
_entry.id   AF-A0A2R6IHM6-F1
#
_cell.length_a   1.000
_cell.length_b   1.000
_cell.length_c   1.000
_cell.angle_alpha   90.00
_cell.angle_beta   90.00
_cell.angle_gamma   90.00
#
_symmetry.space_group_name_H-M   'P 1'
#
loop_
_entity.id
_entity.type
_entity.pdbx_description
1 polymer ?
#
loop_
_entity_poly.entity_id
_entity_poly.type
_entity_poly.pdbx_seq_one_letter_code
_entity_poly.pdbx_strand_id
1 'polypeptide(L)'
;MSTEDPNSDRIGPQTTLSEIALPPALGERFATLYGIDDPPTDGREWVEGMRAGLAATRDRRPTVEDLCTTPDGEHAFVGADGEMTYICVLDPLAYPFIVGETGTVRSTTPVREETVEFRVREDGVDLSHEDAVVSLGVSDHLDEGGEPNLEAVYRQVCGYIQTFADAEEYEQWAAGVDAETVALPAREGVAVAREIAVHLFDADADVTAA
;
A
#
# COMPACT_ATOMS: atom_id res chain seq x y z
N MET A 1 -16.32 -24.64 -20.27
CA MET A 1 -15.25 -23.95 -20.99
C MET A 1 -14.71 -22.90 -20.04
N SER A 2 -13.75 -23.31 -19.22
CA SER A 2 -13.03 -22.41 -18.34
C SER A 2 -11.73 -22.09 -19.07
N THR A 3 -11.55 -20.84 -19.46
CA THR A 3 -10.24 -20.32 -19.82
C THR A 3 -9.46 -20.18 -18.53
N GLU A 4 -8.70 -21.23 -18.20
CA GLU A 4 -7.56 -21.08 -17.31
C GLU A 4 -6.57 -20.17 -18.02
N ASP A 5 -6.34 -18.98 -17.45
CA ASP A 5 -5.34 -18.04 -17.94
C ASP A 5 -3.96 -18.62 -17.56
N PRO A 6 -3.10 -18.95 -18.53
CA PRO A 6 -1.82 -19.64 -18.29
C PRO A 6 -0.75 -18.73 -17.64
N ASN A 7 -1.15 -17.64 -16.99
CA ASN A 7 -0.30 -16.62 -16.38
C ASN A 7 -0.43 -16.62 -14.84
N SER A 8 -0.61 -17.80 -14.25
CA SER A 8 -0.88 -18.04 -12.82
C SER A 8 0.39 -18.11 -11.95
N ASP A 9 1.52 -17.57 -12.39
CA ASP A 9 2.77 -17.51 -11.61
C ASP A 9 2.86 -16.27 -10.70
N ARG A 10 1.75 -15.55 -10.53
CA ARG A 10 1.69 -14.29 -9.79
C ARG A 10 1.25 -14.52 -8.35
N ILE A 11 2.18 -14.29 -7.42
CA ILE A 11 1.96 -14.32 -5.97
C ILE A 11 0.80 -13.40 -5.60
N GLY A 12 -0.09 -13.87 -4.71
CA GLY A 12 -1.13 -13.08 -4.05
C GLY A 12 -2.47 -12.90 -4.81
N PRO A 13 -3.44 -12.20 -4.17
CA PRO A 13 -4.75 -11.96 -4.74
C PRO A 13 -4.68 -11.08 -6.00
N GLN A 14 -5.54 -11.36 -6.98
CA GLN A 14 -5.64 -10.61 -8.23
C GLN A 14 -6.78 -9.59 -8.14
N THR A 15 -6.50 -8.32 -8.42
CA THR A 15 -7.50 -7.25 -8.56
C THR A 15 -7.04 -6.25 -9.60
N THR A 16 -7.96 -5.47 -10.17
CA THR A 16 -7.56 -4.34 -11.04
C THR A 16 -7.63 -3.03 -10.26
N LEU A 17 -6.60 -2.19 -10.38
CA LEU A 17 -6.56 -0.87 -9.71
C LEU A 17 -7.79 0.02 -10.00
N SER A 18 -8.40 -0.09 -11.17
CA SER A 18 -9.61 0.67 -11.55
C SER A 18 -10.89 0.22 -10.84
N GLU A 19 -10.88 -0.90 -10.12
CA GLU A 19 -12.03 -1.35 -9.32
C GLU A 19 -12.04 -0.73 -7.92
N ILE A 20 -10.89 -0.16 -7.48
CA ILE A 20 -10.77 0.54 -6.20
C ILE A 20 -11.20 1.99 -6.39
N ALA A 21 -12.43 2.31 -6.03
CA ALA A 21 -12.94 3.67 -6.06
C ALA A 21 -12.32 4.51 -4.94
N LEU A 22 -11.80 5.69 -5.27
CA LEU A 22 -11.30 6.65 -4.29
C LEU A 22 -12.39 7.67 -3.96
N PRO A 23 -12.64 7.95 -2.67
CA PRO A 23 -13.51 9.06 -2.29
C PRO A 23 -13.00 10.38 -2.89
N PRO A 24 -13.88 11.26 -3.39
CA PRO A 24 -13.46 12.52 -4.03
C PRO A 24 -12.52 13.37 -3.18
N ALA A 25 -12.80 13.49 -1.88
CA ALA A 25 -11.96 14.25 -0.94
C ALA A 25 -10.54 13.67 -0.85
N LEU A 26 -10.41 12.33 -0.85
CA LEU A 26 -9.11 11.67 -0.83
C LEU A 26 -8.37 11.87 -2.15
N GLY A 27 -9.09 11.79 -3.27
CA GLY A 27 -8.56 12.10 -4.60
C GLY A 27 -8.00 13.53 -4.69
N GLU A 28 -8.75 14.53 -4.23
CA GLU A 28 -8.31 15.95 -4.22
C GLU A 28 -7.01 16.14 -3.41
N ARG A 29 -6.88 15.44 -2.29
CA ARG A 29 -5.65 15.46 -1.48
C ARG A 29 -4.49 14.77 -2.15
N PHE A 30 -4.69 13.62 -2.79
CA PHE A 30 -3.65 12.98 -3.60
C PHE A 30 -3.22 13.87 -4.77
N ALA A 31 -4.16 14.57 -5.41
CA ALA A 31 -3.87 15.51 -6.49
C ALA A 31 -2.88 16.58 -6.03
N THR A 32 -3.17 17.15 -4.86
CA THR A 32 -2.35 18.18 -4.21
C THR A 32 -0.98 17.61 -3.81
N LEU A 33 -0.96 16.43 -3.19
CA LEU A 33 0.27 15.78 -2.72
C LEU A 33 1.25 15.47 -3.86
N TYR A 34 0.74 14.99 -5.00
CA TYR A 34 1.58 14.63 -6.16
C TYR A 34 1.77 15.78 -7.16
N GLY A 35 1.11 16.92 -6.95
CA GLY A 35 1.17 18.07 -7.86
C GLY A 35 0.57 17.79 -9.24
N ILE A 36 -0.54 17.03 -9.28
CA ILE A 36 -1.26 16.69 -10.52
C ILE A 36 -2.57 17.47 -10.60
N ASP A 37 -2.98 17.84 -11.82
CA ASP A 37 -4.11 18.74 -12.05
C ASP A 37 -5.48 18.07 -11.80
N ASP A 38 -5.62 16.81 -12.22
CA ASP A 38 -6.87 16.07 -12.12
C ASP A 38 -6.83 15.10 -10.92
N PRO A 39 -7.79 15.21 -9.98
CA PRO A 39 -7.88 14.27 -8.86
C PRO A 39 -8.14 12.84 -9.31
N PRO A 40 -7.36 11.85 -8.83
CA PRO A 40 -7.62 10.45 -9.14
C PRO A 40 -8.94 10.01 -8.52
N THR A 41 -9.73 9.31 -9.32
CA THR A 41 -11.05 8.78 -8.94
C THR A 41 -11.01 7.29 -8.61
N ASP A 42 -9.93 6.61 -9.02
CA ASP A 42 -9.68 5.21 -8.74
C ASP A 42 -8.20 4.93 -8.42
N GLY A 43 -7.92 3.70 -8.01
CA GLY A 43 -6.57 3.25 -7.69
C GLY A 43 -5.59 3.33 -8.87
N ARG A 44 -6.07 3.23 -10.12
CA ARG A 44 -5.20 3.26 -11.31
C ARG A 44 -4.70 4.68 -11.51
N GLU A 45 -5.63 5.63 -11.56
CA GLU A 45 -5.31 7.06 -11.69
C GLU A 45 -4.42 7.52 -10.53
N TRP A 46 -4.63 6.99 -9.32
CA TRP A 46 -3.77 7.28 -8.18
C TRP A 46 -2.33 6.79 -8.37
N VAL A 47 -2.12 5.54 -8.78
CA VAL A 47 -0.78 5.00 -9.03
C VAL A 47 -0.08 5.70 -10.19
N GLU A 48 -0.82 6.03 -11.25
CA GLU A 48 -0.31 6.83 -12.38
C GLU A 48 0.11 8.23 -11.92
N GLY A 49 -0.72 8.88 -11.10
CA GLY A 49 -0.43 10.17 -10.49
C GLY A 49 0.81 10.15 -9.59
N MET A 50 0.91 9.15 -8.72
CA MET A 50 2.09 8.93 -7.86
C MET A 50 3.36 8.74 -8.71
N ARG A 51 3.29 7.91 -9.75
CA ARG A 51 4.42 7.67 -10.66
C ARG A 51 4.84 8.94 -11.40
N ALA A 52 3.90 9.73 -11.88
CA ALA A 52 4.17 11.00 -12.53
C ALA A 52 4.83 12.02 -11.58
N GLY A 53 4.29 12.16 -10.36
CA GLY A 53 4.85 13.03 -9.33
C GLY A 53 6.26 12.64 -8.92
N LEU A 54 6.52 11.33 -8.72
CA LEU A 54 7.85 10.83 -8.39
C LEU A 54 8.85 10.97 -9.55
N ALA A 55 8.42 10.75 -10.79
CA ALA A 55 9.27 10.93 -11.97
C ALA A 55 9.65 12.41 -12.20
N ALA A 56 8.81 13.35 -11.75
CA ALA A 56 9.13 14.77 -11.80
C ALA A 56 10.25 15.18 -10.83
N THR A 57 10.45 14.40 -9.75
CA THR A 57 11.45 14.71 -8.71
C THR A 57 12.61 13.74 -8.64
N ARG A 58 12.58 12.65 -9.41
CA ARG A 58 13.66 11.67 -9.50
C ARG A 58 13.94 11.20 -10.93
N ASP A 59 15.22 10.99 -11.21
CA ASP A 59 15.71 10.41 -12.47
C ASP A 59 15.66 8.87 -12.52
N ARG A 60 15.13 8.21 -11.48
CA ARG A 60 15.04 6.75 -11.39
C ARG A 60 13.72 6.29 -10.80
N ARG A 61 13.36 5.05 -11.10
CA ARG A 61 12.23 4.37 -10.45
C ARG A 61 12.53 4.07 -8.97
N PRO A 62 11.49 3.96 -8.13
CA PRO A 62 11.63 3.44 -6.79
C PRO A 62 12.17 1.99 -6.78
N THR A 63 12.94 1.65 -5.76
CA THR A 63 13.42 0.28 -5.46
C THR A 63 13.04 -0.11 -4.03
N VAL A 64 13.31 -1.34 -3.62
CA VAL A 64 13.11 -1.81 -2.23
C VAL A 64 13.77 -0.89 -1.20
N GLU A 65 14.91 -0.27 -1.54
CA GLU A 65 15.63 0.66 -0.66
C GLU A 65 14.88 1.97 -0.41
N ASP A 66 13.88 2.29 -1.24
CA ASP A 66 13.02 3.46 -1.07
C ASP A 66 11.80 3.19 -0.19
N LEU A 67 11.57 1.95 0.26
CA LEU A 67 10.50 1.65 1.21
C LEU A 67 10.78 2.28 2.58
N CYS A 68 9.73 2.70 3.28
CA CYS A 68 9.80 3.46 4.52
C CYS A 68 10.12 2.56 5.73
N THR A 69 11.33 2.00 5.76
CA THR A 69 11.81 1.13 6.83
C THR A 69 12.16 1.89 8.10
N THR A 70 11.93 1.26 9.26
CA THR A 70 12.27 1.81 10.58
C THR A 70 12.55 0.66 11.55
N PRO A 71 13.57 0.71 12.42
CA PRO A 71 13.94 -0.41 13.28
C PRO A 71 12.83 -0.84 14.25
N ASP A 72 12.00 0.08 14.70
CA ASP A 72 10.95 -0.14 15.72
C ASP A 72 9.55 0.09 15.13
N GLY A 73 9.32 -0.42 13.91
CA GLY A 73 8.04 -0.26 13.19
C GLY A 73 6.95 -1.22 13.68
N GLU A 74 5.70 -0.75 13.64
CA GLU A 74 4.51 -1.55 13.98
C GLU A 74 4.09 -2.51 12.85
N HIS A 75 4.74 -2.44 11.70
CA HIS A 75 4.47 -3.29 10.55
C HIS A 75 5.75 -3.99 10.12
N ALA A 76 5.69 -5.30 9.93
CA ALA A 76 6.85 -6.11 9.60
C ALA A 76 6.55 -7.08 8.48
N PHE A 77 7.50 -7.28 7.56
CA PHE A 77 7.54 -8.46 6.72
C PHE A 77 8.49 -9.48 7.34
N VAL A 78 8.02 -10.72 7.51
CA VAL A 78 8.77 -11.86 8.02
C VAL A 78 8.93 -12.88 6.89
N GLY A 79 10.14 -12.90 6.32
CA GLY A 79 10.56 -13.79 5.23
C GLY A 79 11.58 -14.84 5.67
N ALA A 80 12.20 -15.50 4.69
CA ALA A 80 13.25 -16.48 4.90
C ALA A 80 14.55 -15.86 5.45
N ASP A 81 14.87 -14.63 5.00
CA ASP A 81 16.09 -13.92 5.36
C ASP A 81 15.98 -13.12 6.67
N GLY A 82 14.80 -13.11 7.29
CA GLY A 82 14.55 -12.47 8.58
C GLY A 82 13.34 -11.55 8.57
N GLU A 83 13.37 -10.57 9.47
CA GLU A 83 12.30 -9.61 9.69
C GLU A 83 12.78 -8.20 9.30
N MET A 84 11.93 -7.46 8.59
CA MET A 84 12.10 -6.04 8.29
C MET A 84 10.87 -5.28 8.73
N THR A 85 11.08 -4.13 9.36
CA THR A 85 10.03 -3.30 9.97
C THR A 85 9.87 -1.96 9.23
N TYR A 86 8.64 -1.46 9.18
CA TYR A 86 8.18 -0.35 8.33
C TYR A 86 7.24 0.59 9.09
N ILE A 87 7.12 1.83 8.62
CA ILE A 87 6.26 2.85 9.24
C ILE A 87 4.78 2.67 8.89
N CYS A 88 4.47 2.21 7.67
CA CYS A 88 3.09 1.96 7.23
C CYS A 88 2.89 0.51 6.83
N VAL A 89 1.65 0.03 6.85
CA VAL A 89 1.34 -1.38 6.52
C VAL A 89 1.46 -1.68 5.03
N LEU A 90 1.34 -0.68 4.15
CA LEU A 90 1.36 -0.90 2.70
C LEU A 90 2.72 -1.34 2.18
N ASP A 91 3.82 -0.83 2.75
CA ASP A 91 5.18 -1.21 2.35
C ASP A 91 5.49 -2.71 2.59
N PRO A 92 5.29 -3.29 3.79
CA PRO A 92 5.50 -4.72 3.97
C PRO A 92 4.48 -5.56 3.22
N LEU A 93 3.28 -5.03 2.90
CA LEU A 93 2.34 -5.70 1.99
C LEU A 93 2.83 -5.70 0.54
N ALA A 94 3.51 -4.65 0.08
CA ALA A 94 4.05 -4.56 -1.28
C ALA A 94 5.35 -5.36 -1.44
N TYR A 95 6.19 -5.41 -0.39
CA TYR A 95 7.51 -6.04 -0.39
C TYR A 95 7.54 -7.46 -1.01
N PRO A 96 6.69 -8.43 -0.59
CA PRO A 96 6.63 -9.78 -1.17
C PRO A 96 6.58 -9.80 -2.69
N PHE A 97 5.84 -8.86 -3.27
CA PHE A 97 5.62 -8.78 -4.70
C PHE A 97 6.81 -8.14 -5.40
N ILE A 98 7.46 -7.16 -4.77
CA ILE A 98 8.67 -6.50 -5.32
C ILE A 98 9.84 -7.48 -5.39
N VAL A 99 10.01 -8.35 -4.38
CA VAL A 99 11.15 -9.29 -4.31
C VAL A 99 10.81 -10.70 -4.79
N GLY A 100 9.55 -11.00 -5.08
CA GLY A 100 9.10 -12.33 -5.49
C GLY A 100 9.20 -13.38 -4.38
N GLU A 101 9.02 -12.99 -3.12
CA GLU A 101 9.16 -13.86 -1.93
C GLU A 101 7.84 -13.99 -1.17
N THR A 102 7.41 -15.21 -0.87
CA THR A 102 6.28 -15.44 0.05
C THR A 102 6.70 -15.21 1.50
N GLY A 103 5.78 -14.75 2.34
CA GLY A 103 6.08 -14.56 3.76
C GLY A 103 4.85 -14.16 4.56
N THR A 104 5.09 -13.65 5.77
CA THR A 104 4.02 -13.14 6.63
C THR A 104 4.24 -11.67 6.93
N VAL A 105 3.25 -10.84 6.61
CA VAL A 105 3.20 -9.48 7.12
C VAL A 105 2.53 -9.51 8.47
N ARG A 106 3.19 -8.98 9.49
CA ARG A 106 2.63 -8.76 10.82
C ARG A 106 2.42 -7.28 11.01
N SER A 107 1.28 -6.90 11.56
CA SER A 107 0.96 -5.50 11.78
C SER A 107 0.20 -5.34 13.09
N THR A 108 0.67 -4.44 13.94
CA THR A 108 -0.04 -4.05 15.16
C THR A 108 -1.12 -3.03 14.81
N THR A 109 -2.33 -3.19 15.34
CA THR A 109 -3.42 -2.22 15.15
C THR A 109 -3.21 -1.00 16.07
N PRO A 110 -3.51 0.22 15.60
CA PRO A 110 -3.15 1.43 16.35
C PRO A 110 -4.05 1.74 17.55
N VAL A 111 -5.19 1.04 17.71
CA VAL A 111 -6.16 1.31 18.79
C VAL A 111 -6.16 0.20 19.83
N ARG A 112 -6.33 -1.06 19.39
CA ARG A 112 -6.44 -2.22 20.29
C ARG A 112 -5.10 -2.92 20.52
N GLU A 113 -4.04 -2.50 19.82
CA GLU A 113 -2.70 -3.11 19.90
C GLU A 113 -2.72 -4.61 19.55
N GLU A 114 -3.65 -5.02 18.68
CA GLU A 114 -3.80 -6.41 18.24
C GLU A 114 -2.89 -6.69 17.05
N THR A 115 -2.37 -7.92 16.94
CA THR A 115 -1.56 -8.32 15.78
C THR A 115 -2.44 -8.89 14.68
N VAL A 116 -2.50 -8.22 13.55
CA VAL A 116 -3.07 -8.74 12.30
C VAL A 116 -1.94 -9.32 11.44
N GLU A 117 -2.01 -10.62 11.17
CA GLU A 117 -1.14 -11.31 10.22
C GLU A 117 -1.80 -11.46 8.83
N PHE A 118 -1.03 -11.15 7.78
CA PHE A 118 -1.32 -11.43 6.38
C PHE A 118 -0.27 -12.41 5.86
N ARG A 119 -0.67 -13.66 5.60
CA ARG A 119 0.24 -14.66 5.05
C ARG A 119 0.13 -14.68 3.54
N VAL A 120 1.10 -14.07 2.88
CA VAL A 120 1.18 -13.98 1.41
C VAL A 120 1.75 -15.29 0.87
N ARG A 121 1.00 -15.92 -0.04
CA ARG A 121 1.34 -17.18 -0.70
C ARG A 121 1.34 -17.02 -2.21
N GLU A 122 1.87 -18.03 -2.90
CA GLU A 122 1.86 -18.11 -4.36
C GLU A 122 0.45 -17.94 -4.94
N ASP A 123 -0.57 -18.52 -4.30
CA ASP A 123 -1.95 -18.57 -4.81
C ASP A 123 -2.93 -17.63 -4.09
N GLY A 124 -2.46 -16.77 -3.17
CA GLY A 124 -3.33 -15.85 -2.47
C GLY A 124 -2.78 -15.32 -1.15
N VAL A 125 -3.70 -14.97 -0.26
CA VAL A 125 -3.40 -14.44 1.07
C VAL A 125 -4.32 -15.06 2.11
N ASP A 126 -3.77 -15.48 3.25
CA ASP A 126 -4.55 -15.80 4.44
C ASP A 126 -4.51 -14.64 5.42
N LEU A 127 -5.65 -14.39 6.05
CA LEU A 127 -5.78 -13.38 7.09
C LEU A 127 -6.01 -14.06 8.43
N SER A 128 -5.33 -13.57 9.46
CA SER A 128 -5.62 -13.93 10.86
C SER A 128 -7.00 -13.44 11.33
N HIS A 129 -7.48 -12.34 10.75
CA HIS A 129 -8.76 -11.70 11.04
C HIS A 129 -9.52 -11.56 9.72
N GLU A 130 -10.69 -12.20 9.61
CA GLU A 130 -11.45 -12.24 8.36
C GLU A 130 -12.01 -10.88 7.95
N ASP A 131 -12.37 -10.06 8.94
CA ASP A 131 -12.96 -8.74 8.77
C ASP A 131 -11.94 -7.60 8.83
N ALA A 132 -10.63 -7.92 8.85
CA ALA A 132 -9.58 -6.91 8.88
C ALA A 132 -9.69 -5.94 7.72
N VAL A 133 -9.29 -4.69 7.98
CA VAL A 133 -9.25 -3.63 6.98
C VAL A 133 -7.88 -2.95 6.95
N VAL A 134 -7.53 -2.40 5.79
CA VAL A 134 -6.36 -1.56 5.59
C VAL A 134 -6.86 -0.17 5.22
N SER A 135 -6.38 0.87 5.91
CA SER A 135 -6.69 2.24 5.54
C SER A 135 -5.77 2.75 4.45
N LEU A 136 -6.32 3.57 3.57
CA LEU A 136 -5.58 4.52 2.76
C LEU A 136 -5.90 5.92 3.26
N GLY A 137 -4.90 6.81 3.33
CA GLY A 137 -5.14 8.14 3.87
C GLY A 137 -4.05 9.15 3.55
N VAL A 138 -4.44 10.42 3.66
CA VAL A 138 -3.57 11.58 3.46
C VAL A 138 -3.88 12.61 4.54
N SER A 139 -2.83 13.14 5.15
CA SER A 139 -2.89 14.25 6.10
C SER A 139 -3.78 15.40 5.64
N ASP A 140 -4.49 16.01 6.59
CA ASP A 140 -5.20 17.25 6.34
C ASP A 140 -4.26 18.46 6.18
N HIS A 141 -3.02 18.31 6.64
CA HIS A 141 -2.00 19.35 6.69
C HIS A 141 -0.91 19.11 5.66
N LEU A 142 -1.28 19.20 4.38
CA LEU A 142 -0.33 19.11 3.28
C LEU A 142 0.61 20.32 3.27
N ASP A 143 1.90 20.06 3.03
CA ASP A 143 2.91 21.11 2.88
C ASP A 143 2.75 21.78 1.50
N GLU A 144 1.90 22.79 1.43
CA GLU A 144 1.70 23.58 0.20
C GLU A 144 3.01 24.30 -0.18
N GLY A 145 3.57 23.96 -1.34
CA GLY A 145 4.75 24.60 -1.91
C GLY A 145 6.11 23.96 -1.56
N GLY A 146 6.11 22.80 -0.90
CA GLY A 146 7.31 21.95 -0.82
C GLY A 146 7.58 21.26 -2.17
N GLU A 147 8.85 21.06 -2.53
CA GLU A 147 9.18 20.18 -3.67
C GLU A 147 8.78 18.75 -3.32
N PRO A 148 7.96 18.07 -4.15
CA PRO A 148 7.42 16.75 -3.85
C PRO A 148 8.51 15.68 -3.90
N ASN A 149 9.23 15.51 -2.79
CA ASN A 149 10.16 14.40 -2.62
C ASN A 149 9.49 13.26 -1.83
N LEU A 150 9.99 12.04 -1.97
CA LEU A 150 9.39 10.84 -1.39
C LEU A 150 9.34 10.87 0.14
N GLU A 151 10.32 11.49 0.80
CA GLU A 151 10.28 11.64 2.27
C GLU A 151 9.10 12.51 2.70
N ALA A 152 8.84 13.60 1.97
CA ALA A 152 7.67 14.45 2.19
C ALA A 152 6.37 13.69 1.92
N VAL A 153 6.31 12.88 0.86
CA VAL A 153 5.16 12.01 0.58
C VAL A 153 4.90 11.06 1.74
N TYR A 154 5.91 10.30 2.17
CA TYR A 154 5.78 9.35 3.28
C TYR A 154 5.34 10.02 4.58
N ARG A 155 5.86 11.21 4.90
CA ARG A 155 5.41 11.98 6.08
C ARG A 155 3.90 12.28 6.04
N GLN A 156 3.34 12.47 4.85
CA GLN A 156 1.94 12.86 4.66
C GLN A 156 0.99 11.64 4.56
N VAL A 157 1.50 10.43 4.31
CA VAL A 157 0.66 9.22 4.11
C VAL A 157 0.92 8.09 5.11
N CYS A 158 2.16 7.85 5.53
CA CYS A 158 2.50 6.61 6.28
C CYS A 158 1.81 6.51 7.64
N GLY A 159 1.55 7.63 8.30
CA GLY A 159 0.79 7.67 9.55
C GLY A 159 -0.69 7.28 9.39
N TYR A 160 -1.22 7.30 8.17
CA TYR A 160 -2.64 7.09 7.87
C TYR A 160 -2.92 5.84 7.02
N ILE A 161 -1.87 5.10 6.68
CA ILE A 161 -1.93 3.81 6.00
C ILE A 161 -1.64 2.72 7.04
N GLN A 162 -2.71 2.20 7.63
CA GLN A 162 -2.69 1.38 8.83
C GLN A 162 -3.55 0.12 8.64
N THR A 163 -3.40 -0.87 9.52
CA THR A 163 -4.30 -2.02 9.56
C THR A 163 -5.18 -1.95 10.80
N PHE A 164 -6.35 -2.57 10.70
CA PHE A 164 -7.31 -2.69 11.80
C PHE A 164 -7.87 -4.11 11.81
N ALA A 165 -8.24 -4.60 12.99
CA ALA A 165 -8.84 -5.91 13.15
C ALA A 165 -10.23 -5.99 12.50
N ASP A 166 -10.95 -4.85 12.46
CA ASP A 166 -12.25 -4.70 11.84
C ASP A 166 -12.56 -3.22 11.51
N ALA A 167 -13.70 -3.00 10.86
CA ALA A 167 -14.18 -1.66 10.50
C ALA A 167 -14.52 -0.79 11.72
N GLU A 168 -14.95 -1.37 12.85
CA GLU A 168 -15.28 -0.60 14.06
C GLU A 168 -14.01 0.03 14.67
N GLU A 169 -12.91 -0.71 14.69
CA GLU A 169 -11.62 -0.18 15.13
C GLU A 169 -11.13 0.93 14.21
N TYR A 170 -11.26 0.75 12.89
CA TYR A 170 -10.95 1.78 11.92
C TYR A 170 -11.78 3.05 12.15
N GLU A 171 -13.10 2.94 12.31
CA GLU A 171 -13.97 4.10 12.55
C GLU A 171 -13.60 4.84 13.84
N GLN A 172 -13.26 4.10 14.90
CA GLN A 172 -12.79 4.69 16.15
C GLN A 172 -11.49 5.48 15.96
N TRP A 173 -10.53 4.93 15.22
CA TRP A 173 -9.27 5.61 14.90
C TRP A 173 -9.49 6.82 13.98
N ALA A 174 -10.26 6.65 12.91
CA ALA A 174 -10.52 7.66 11.90
C ALA A 174 -11.20 8.91 12.48
N ALA A 175 -12.05 8.74 13.50
CA ALA A 175 -12.68 9.87 14.21
C ALA A 175 -11.69 10.75 15.00
N GLY A 176 -10.47 10.28 15.24
CA GLY A 176 -9.46 10.95 16.08
C GLY A 176 -8.25 11.50 15.32
N VAL A 177 -8.19 11.33 14.00
CA VAL A 177 -7.05 11.76 13.18
C VAL A 177 -7.40 12.94 12.28
N ASP A 178 -6.44 13.84 12.09
CA ASP A 178 -6.55 14.98 11.17
C ASP A 178 -6.10 14.55 9.76
N ALA A 179 -6.88 13.65 9.14
CA ALA A 179 -6.62 13.13 7.81
C ALA A 179 -7.90 12.66 7.12
N GLU A 180 -7.92 12.76 5.79
CA GLU A 180 -8.90 12.06 4.98
C GLU A 180 -8.44 10.62 4.81
N THR A 181 -9.31 9.67 5.16
CA THR A 181 -8.99 8.25 5.08
C THR A 181 -10.17 7.43 4.58
N VAL A 182 -9.87 6.27 4.00
CA VAL A 182 -10.86 5.26 3.63
C VAL A 182 -10.36 3.88 4.03
N ALA A 183 -11.25 3.03 4.53
CA ALA A 183 -10.93 1.63 4.80
C ALA A 183 -11.27 0.75 3.59
N LEU A 184 -10.34 -0.15 3.27
CA LEU A 184 -10.52 -1.22 2.31
C LEU A 184 -10.51 -2.56 3.05
N PRO A 185 -11.30 -3.56 2.65
CA PRO A 185 -11.12 -4.94 3.11
C PRO A 185 -9.64 -5.35 2.97
N ALA A 186 -9.09 -6.06 3.96
CA ALA A 186 -7.67 -6.40 4.00
C ALA A 186 -7.18 -7.12 2.73
N ARG A 187 -8.01 -7.97 2.12
CA ARG A 187 -7.68 -8.65 0.85
C ARG A 187 -7.55 -7.67 -0.31
N GLU A 188 -8.40 -6.64 -0.36
CA GLU A 188 -8.31 -5.57 -1.35
C GLU A 188 -7.07 -4.72 -1.08
N GLY A 189 -6.75 -4.40 0.18
CA GLY A 189 -5.51 -3.72 0.56
C GLY A 189 -4.25 -4.45 0.11
N VAL A 190 -4.20 -5.78 0.27
CA VAL A 190 -3.09 -6.62 -0.24
C VAL A 190 -3.02 -6.54 -1.78
N ALA A 191 -4.17 -6.58 -2.45
CA ALA A 191 -4.21 -6.50 -3.91
C ALA A 191 -3.76 -5.12 -4.43
N VAL A 192 -4.14 -4.03 -3.75
CA VAL A 192 -3.63 -2.68 -4.01
C VAL A 192 -2.09 -2.67 -3.87
N ALA A 193 -1.55 -3.23 -2.79
CA ALA A 193 -0.11 -3.28 -2.55
C ALA A 193 0.63 -4.03 -3.67
N ARG A 194 0.05 -5.15 -4.13
CA ARG A 194 0.57 -5.93 -5.26
C ARG A 194 0.58 -5.11 -6.55
N GLU A 195 -0.51 -4.45 -6.88
CA GLU A 195 -0.59 -3.67 -8.11
C GLU A 195 0.34 -2.44 -8.06
N ILE A 196 0.54 -1.82 -6.89
CA ILE A 196 1.56 -0.79 -6.70
C ILE A 196 2.96 -1.37 -6.97
N ALA A 197 3.29 -2.54 -6.43
CA ALA A 197 4.57 -3.19 -6.70
C ALA A 197 4.79 -3.42 -8.20
N VAL A 198 3.79 -3.92 -8.91
CA VAL A 198 3.85 -4.14 -10.36
C VAL A 198 4.02 -2.82 -11.13
N HIS A 199 3.15 -1.83 -10.88
CA HIS A 199 3.07 -0.64 -11.71
C HIS A 199 4.07 0.46 -11.33
N LEU A 200 4.51 0.52 -10.08
CA LEU A 200 5.45 1.54 -9.62
C LEU A 200 6.90 1.02 -9.58
N PHE A 201 7.10 -0.22 -9.11
CA PHE A 201 8.42 -0.81 -8.92
C PHE A 201 8.84 -1.75 -10.06
N ASP A 202 7.96 -2.05 -11.02
CA ASP A 202 8.21 -2.97 -12.14
C ASP A 202 8.49 -4.41 -11.69
N ALA A 203 7.83 -4.86 -10.62
CA ALA A 203 8.03 -6.18 -10.03
C ALA A 203 7.87 -7.36 -11.03
N ASP A 204 7.15 -7.17 -12.14
CA ASP A 204 6.99 -8.17 -13.20
C ASP A 204 8.12 -8.19 -14.24
N ALA A 205 8.98 -7.16 -14.32
CA ALA A 205 10.02 -7.07 -15.35
C ALA A 205 11.16 -8.09 -15.16
N ASP A 206 11.47 -8.45 -13.91
CA ASP A 206 12.58 -9.35 -13.58
C ASP A 206 12.24 -10.85 -13.65
N VAL A 207 10.95 -11.22 -13.69
CA VAL A 207 10.53 -12.64 -13.80
C VAL A 207 10.72 -13.19 -15.23
N THR A 208 10.79 -12.31 -16.24
CA THR A 208 11.02 -12.69 -17.65
C THR A 208 12.49 -12.85 -18.07
N ALA A 209 13.44 -12.62 -17.16
CA ALA A 209 14.88 -12.64 -17.48
C ALA A 209 15.63 -13.91 -17.05
N ALA A 210 14.94 -14.97 -16.59
CA ALA A 210 15.53 -16.25 -16.19
C ALA A 210 15.26 -17.40 -17.17
#